data_AF-A0A4V2B9J1-F1
#
_entry.id   AF-A0A4V2B9J1-F1
#
_cell.length_a   1.000
_cell.length_b   1.000
_cell.length_c   1.000
_cell.angle_alpha   90.00
_cell.angle_beta   90.00
_cell.angle_gamma   90.00
#
_symmetry.space_group_name_H-M   'P 1'
#
loop_
_entity.id
_entity.type
_entity.pdbx_description
1 polymer ?
#
loop_
_entity_poly.entity_id
_entity_poly.type
_entity_poly.pdbx_seq_one_letter_code
_entity_poly.pdbx_strand_id
1 'polypeptide(L)'
;MPDNYFEIKTKDDKYARKGIWIVVLLLIALIVVTVRFARSASSPISIFIGLPSSSEAYDVSKKFITPDIKGVNIKFADAYQFGKRTDSVYIIRSFIQNVYDNRPGKLYFKVVLKYKGGQPTQKDNWEVLDVRFNN
;
A
#
# COMPACT_ATOMS: atom_id res chain seq x y z
N MET A 1 31.05 -31.52 58.90
CA MET A 1 29.93 -30.92 58.15
C MET A 1 30.18 -31.08 56.65
N PRO A 2 29.49 -32.00 55.97
CA PRO A 2 29.34 -31.90 54.52
C PRO A 2 27.98 -32.43 54.01
N ASP A 3 26.87 -31.75 54.32
CA ASP A 3 25.54 -32.14 53.78
C ASP A 3 25.02 -31.19 52.69
N ASN A 4 25.67 -30.05 52.47
CA ASN A 4 25.20 -29.02 51.53
C ASN A 4 25.70 -29.18 50.09
N TYR A 5 26.58 -30.13 49.79
CA TYR A 5 27.19 -30.23 48.46
C TYR A 5 26.28 -30.90 47.41
N PHE A 6 25.39 -31.80 47.84
CA PHE A 6 24.48 -32.51 46.93
C PHE A 6 23.19 -31.72 46.61
N GLU A 7 22.77 -30.83 47.51
CA GLU A 7 21.59 -29.97 47.27
C GLU A 7 21.85 -28.87 46.24
N ILE A 8 23.07 -28.32 46.18
CA ILE A 8 23.40 -27.22 45.26
C ILE A 8 23.41 -27.74 43.81
N LYS A 9 24.07 -28.88 43.56
CA LYS A 9 24.12 -29.50 42.22
C LYS A 9 22.74 -29.86 41.66
N THR A 10 21.82 -30.33 42.50
CA THR A 10 20.48 -30.73 42.06
C THR A 10 19.54 -29.55 41.81
N LYS A 11 19.80 -28.39 42.42
CA LYS A 11 19.08 -27.14 42.14
C LYS A 11 19.50 -26.55 40.79
N ASP A 12 20.80 -26.53 40.47
CA ASP A 12 21.32 -26.00 39.21
C ASP A 12 20.77 -26.73 37.97
N ASP A 13 20.67 -28.06 38.02
CA ASP A 13 20.10 -28.88 36.94
C ASP A 13 18.62 -28.60 36.64
N LYS A 14 17.85 -28.16 37.65
CA LYS A 14 16.43 -27.82 37.50
C LYS A 14 16.24 -26.45 36.88
N TYR A 15 17.07 -25.47 37.24
CA TYR A 15 17.02 -24.13 36.63
C TYR A 15 17.54 -24.16 35.20
N ALA A 16 18.61 -24.92 34.91
CA ALA A 16 19.13 -25.10 33.56
C ALA A 16 18.08 -25.72 32.61
N ARG A 17 17.37 -26.77 33.06
CA ARG A 17 16.29 -27.39 32.28
C ARG A 17 15.10 -26.47 32.02
N LYS A 18 14.74 -25.60 32.98
CA LYS A 18 13.69 -24.60 32.78
C LYS A 18 14.12 -23.52 31.78
N GLY A 19 15.38 -23.08 31.81
CA GLY A 19 15.93 -22.13 30.85
C GLY A 19 15.88 -22.65 29.40
N ILE A 20 16.25 -23.92 29.19
CA ILE A 20 16.17 -24.57 27.86
C ILE A 20 14.74 -24.56 27.33
N TRP A 21 13.74 -24.86 28.18
CA TRP A 21 12.33 -24.85 27.79
C TRP A 21 11.84 -23.45 27.36
N ILE A 22 12.29 -22.40 28.05
CA ILE A 22 11.94 -21.01 27.70
C ILE A 22 12.54 -20.62 26.35
N VAL A 23 13.80 -20.99 26.10
CA VAL A 23 14.48 -20.70 24.82
C VAL A 23 13.77 -21.41 23.66
N VAL A 24 13.39 -22.68 23.83
CA VAL A 24 12.65 -23.45 22.82
C VAL A 24 11.29 -22.79 22.53
N LEU A 25 10.57 -22.37 23.57
CA LEU A 25 9.27 -21.71 23.40
C LEU A 25 9.40 -20.38 22.62
N LEU A 26 10.44 -19.61 22.90
CA LEU A 26 10.72 -18.35 22.20
C LEU A 26 11.04 -18.59 20.71
N LEU A 27 11.81 -19.64 20.42
CA LEU A 27 12.13 -20.07 19.06
C LEU A 27 10.88 -20.48 18.28
N ILE A 28 9.99 -21.25 18.91
CA ILE A 28 8.70 -21.62 18.33
C ILE A 28 7.82 -20.39 18.08
N ALA A 29 7.74 -19.46 19.04
CA ALA A 29 6.98 -18.23 18.89
C ALA A 29 7.50 -17.39 17.70
N LEU A 30 8.81 -17.29 17.53
CA LEU A 30 9.43 -16.58 16.41
C LEU A 30 9.13 -17.27 15.06
N ILE A 31 9.14 -18.60 15.01
CA ILE A 31 8.71 -19.36 13.82
C ILE A 31 7.23 -19.10 13.51
N VAL A 32 6.34 -19.11 14.51
CA VAL A 32 4.91 -18.85 14.31
C VAL A 32 4.69 -17.43 13.78
N VAL A 33 5.36 -16.44 14.34
CA VAL A 33 5.29 -15.04 13.88
C VAL A 33 5.79 -14.95 12.44
N THR A 34 6.99 -15.45 12.13
CA THR A 34 7.55 -15.38 10.77
C THR A 34 6.70 -16.11 9.74
N VAL A 35 6.15 -17.29 10.06
CA VAL A 35 5.22 -18.03 9.18
C VAL A 35 3.90 -17.28 9.00
N ARG A 36 3.34 -16.68 10.06
CA ARG A 36 2.11 -15.87 9.96
C ARG A 36 2.34 -14.65 9.10
N PHE A 37 3.44 -13.93 9.30
CA PHE A 37 3.82 -12.79 8.48
C PHE A 37 4.08 -13.20 7.03
N ALA A 38 4.80 -14.30 6.78
CA ALA A 38 5.05 -14.80 5.42
C ALA A 38 3.77 -15.21 4.68
N ARG A 39 2.82 -15.87 5.36
CA ARG A 39 1.52 -16.23 4.78
C ARG A 39 0.60 -15.02 4.57
N SER A 40 0.70 -14.01 5.41
CA SER A 40 0.00 -12.73 5.23
C SER A 40 0.70 -11.80 4.21
N ALA A 41 1.95 -12.07 3.86
CA ALA A 41 2.75 -11.34 2.88
C ALA A 41 2.63 -11.92 1.46
N SER A 42 1.45 -12.39 1.05
CA SER A 42 1.15 -12.61 -0.38
C SER A 42 1.14 -11.32 -1.20
N SER A 43 1.46 -10.18 -0.59
CA SER A 43 1.91 -8.97 -1.26
C SER A 43 3.31 -8.65 -0.75
N PRO A 44 4.30 -8.40 -1.63
CA PRO A 44 5.62 -8.00 -1.20
C PRO A 44 5.46 -6.78 -0.30
N ILE A 45 5.98 -6.87 0.92
CA ILE A 45 6.09 -5.72 1.82
C ILE A 45 7.16 -4.83 1.17
N SER A 46 6.73 -3.99 0.22
CA SER A 46 7.54 -2.94 -0.37
C SER A 46 7.73 -1.85 0.69
N ILE A 47 8.65 -2.10 1.62
CA ILE A 47 9.03 -1.14 2.68
C ILE A 47 9.63 0.15 2.10
N PHE A 48 9.99 0.12 0.82
CA PHE A 48 10.30 1.28 -0.01
C PHE A 48 9.27 1.38 -1.13
N ILE A 49 8.09 1.94 -0.82
CA ILE A 49 7.22 2.40 -1.90
C ILE A 49 7.82 3.71 -2.38
N GLY A 50 8.56 3.66 -3.48
CA GLY A 50 9.10 4.85 -4.13
C GLY A 50 8.00 5.82 -4.53
N LEU A 51 8.39 6.97 -5.09
CA LEU A 51 7.41 7.94 -5.59
C LEU A 51 6.48 7.27 -6.61
N PRO A 52 5.16 7.55 -6.57
CA PRO A 52 4.20 7.00 -7.51
C PRO A 52 4.63 7.16 -8.96
N SER A 53 4.43 6.10 -9.74
CA SER A 53 4.54 6.09 -11.19
C SER A 53 3.41 6.89 -11.85
N SER A 54 3.57 7.21 -13.13
CA SER A 54 2.57 7.96 -13.88
C SER A 54 1.25 7.18 -14.05
N SER A 55 1.33 5.85 -14.18
CA SER A 55 0.16 4.97 -14.28
C SER A 55 -0.61 4.90 -12.97
N GLU A 56 0.08 4.80 -11.83
CA GLU A 56 -0.58 4.80 -10.52
C GLU A 56 -1.29 6.12 -10.25
N ALA A 57 -0.64 7.25 -10.57
CA ALA A 57 -1.27 8.56 -10.47
C ALA A 57 -2.50 8.64 -11.40
N TYR A 58 -2.40 8.11 -12.63
CA TYR A 58 -3.51 8.07 -13.57
C TYR A 58 -4.68 7.25 -13.07
N ASP A 59 -4.44 6.04 -12.56
CA ASP A 59 -5.49 5.16 -12.05
C ASP A 59 -6.18 5.73 -10.82
N VAL A 60 -5.43 6.41 -9.94
CA VAL A 60 -6.03 7.14 -8.82
C VAL A 60 -6.86 8.32 -9.30
N SER A 61 -6.40 9.07 -10.32
CA SER A 61 -7.19 10.18 -10.87
C SER A 61 -8.56 9.74 -11.36
N LYS A 62 -8.65 8.58 -12.04
CA LYS A 62 -9.94 8.01 -12.47
C LYS A 62 -10.90 7.84 -11.28
N LYS A 63 -10.42 7.35 -10.13
CA LYS A 63 -11.22 7.18 -8.90
C LYS A 63 -11.75 8.50 -8.30
N PHE A 64 -11.11 9.63 -8.60
CA PHE A 64 -11.58 10.95 -8.18
C PHE A 64 -12.57 11.57 -9.15
N ILE A 65 -12.42 11.29 -10.44
CA ILE A 65 -13.24 11.90 -11.49
C ILE A 65 -14.55 11.12 -11.71
N THR A 66 -14.54 9.79 -11.55
CA THR A 66 -15.73 8.94 -11.77
C THR A 66 -16.99 9.43 -11.04
N PRO A 67 -16.95 9.85 -9.75
CA PRO A 67 -18.13 10.38 -9.07
C PRO A 67 -18.69 11.67 -9.67
N ASP A 68 -17.85 12.51 -10.28
CA ASP A 68 -18.24 13.81 -10.82
C ASP A 68 -18.89 13.72 -12.20
N ILE A 69 -18.73 12.58 -12.88
CA ILE A 69 -19.28 12.37 -14.22
C ILE A 69 -20.64 11.69 -14.10
N LYS A 70 -21.69 12.43 -14.45
CA LYS A 70 -23.05 11.90 -14.56
C LYS A 70 -23.17 11.03 -15.82
N GLY A 71 -22.72 9.78 -15.77
CA GLY A 71 -22.82 8.84 -16.89
C GLY A 71 -22.61 7.39 -16.46
N VAL A 72 -23.60 6.52 -16.75
CA VAL A 72 -23.60 5.10 -16.36
C VAL A 72 -22.59 4.27 -17.17
N ASN A 73 -22.06 4.80 -18.29
CA ASN A 73 -21.11 4.12 -19.16
C ASN A 73 -20.04 5.08 -19.73
N ILE A 74 -18.98 5.27 -18.96
CA ILE A 74 -17.84 6.12 -19.31
C ILE A 74 -16.59 5.26 -19.53
N LYS A 75 -15.86 5.53 -20.62
CA LYS A 75 -14.55 4.93 -20.89
C LYS A 75 -13.47 5.99 -20.82
N PHE A 76 -12.52 5.83 -19.90
CA PHE A 76 -11.31 6.63 -19.86
C PHE A 76 -10.38 6.23 -21.00
N ALA A 77 -9.68 7.18 -21.60
CA ALA A 77 -8.69 6.90 -22.63
C ALA A 77 -7.48 6.11 -22.08
N ASP A 78 -6.90 5.25 -22.90
CA ASP A 78 -5.65 4.55 -22.56
C ASP A 78 -4.44 5.50 -22.61
N ALA A 79 -4.52 6.52 -23.47
CA ALA A 79 -3.52 7.57 -23.58
C ALA A 79 -3.82 8.74 -22.61
N TYR A 80 -2.77 9.21 -21.93
CA TYR A 80 -2.84 10.37 -21.05
C TYR A 80 -1.53 11.17 -21.12
N GLN A 81 -1.62 12.48 -20.90
CA GLN A 81 -0.46 13.32 -20.68
C GLN A 81 -0.17 13.41 -19.19
N PHE A 82 1.11 13.32 -18.86
CA PHE A 82 1.60 13.33 -17.50
C PHE A 82 2.62 14.45 -17.31
N GLY A 83 2.45 15.24 -16.25
CA GLY A 83 3.42 16.20 -15.77
C GLY A 83 3.68 15.99 -14.29
N LYS A 84 4.94 16.07 -13.88
CA LYS A 84 5.32 16.06 -12.47
C LYS A 84 5.94 17.41 -12.14
N ARG A 85 5.50 18.04 -11.04
CA ARG A 85 6.21 19.18 -10.45
C ARG A 85 7.06 18.70 -9.28
N THR A 86 8.03 19.51 -8.88
CA THR A 86 8.69 19.38 -7.57
C THR A 86 7.61 19.34 -6.47
N ASP A 87 7.83 18.54 -5.42
CA ASP A 87 6.94 18.36 -4.26
C ASP A 87 5.77 17.37 -4.40
N SER A 88 5.97 16.23 -5.08
CA SER A 88 4.97 15.13 -5.14
C SER A 88 3.62 15.56 -5.74
N VAL A 89 3.65 16.57 -6.62
CA VAL A 89 2.48 17.07 -7.36
C VAL A 89 2.48 16.48 -8.77
N TYR A 90 1.36 15.87 -9.11
CA TYR A 90 1.11 15.12 -10.32
C TYR A 90 0.00 15.79 -11.12
N ILE A 91 0.25 16.07 -12.39
CA ILE A 91 -0.68 16.71 -13.32
C ILE A 91 -1.02 15.69 -14.40
N ILE A 92 -2.29 15.37 -14.51
CA ILE A 92 -2.80 14.39 -15.46
C ILE A 92 -3.78 15.09 -16.38
N ARG A 93 -3.61 14.91 -17.69
CA ARG A 93 -4.58 15.34 -18.69
C ARG A 93 -4.99 14.15 -19.54
N SER A 94 -6.28 13.92 -19.67
CA SER A 94 -6.81 12.88 -20.55
C SER A 94 -8.24 13.25 -20.97
N PHE A 95 -8.95 12.33 -21.60
CA PHE A 95 -10.33 12.51 -22.00
C PHE A 95 -11.15 11.25 -21.74
N ILE A 96 -12.46 11.44 -21.71
CA ILE A 96 -13.46 10.42 -21.44
C ILE A 96 -14.41 10.36 -22.62
N GLN A 97 -14.75 9.14 -23.03
CA GLN A 97 -15.71 8.88 -24.08
C GLN A 97 -16.95 8.21 -23.50
N ASN A 98 -18.13 8.66 -23.93
CA ASN A 98 -19.38 7.97 -23.64
C ASN A 98 -19.50 6.77 -24.59
N VAL A 99 -19.75 5.59 -24.05
CA VAL A 99 -19.79 4.34 -24.84
C VAL A 99 -21.12 4.17 -25.59
N TYR A 100 -22.21 4.81 -25.14
CA TYR A 100 -23.55 4.61 -25.69
C TYR A 100 -23.93 5.58 -26.80
N ASP A 101 -23.43 6.81 -26.73
CA ASP A 101 -23.71 7.79 -27.77
C ASP A 101 -22.64 7.56 -28.85
N ASN A 102 -23.03 7.02 -30.00
CA ASN A 102 -22.20 6.88 -31.20
C ASN A 102 -21.80 8.26 -31.80
N ARG A 103 -21.78 9.30 -30.95
CA ARG A 103 -21.35 10.66 -31.17
C ARG A 103 -19.96 10.82 -30.53
N PRO A 104 -19.01 11.46 -31.23
CA PRO A 104 -17.66 11.68 -30.72
C PRO A 104 -17.62 12.80 -29.65
N GLY A 105 -18.32 12.61 -28.54
CA GLY A 105 -18.21 13.47 -27.37
C GLY A 105 -16.99 13.05 -26.54
N LYS A 106 -15.87 13.77 -26.70
CA LYS A 106 -14.71 13.63 -25.80
C LYS A 106 -14.81 14.71 -24.73
N LEU A 107 -15.00 14.30 -23.48
CA LEU A 107 -14.89 15.21 -22.36
C LEU A 107 -13.43 15.23 -21.89
N TYR A 108 -12.74 16.34 -22.12
CA TYR A 108 -11.35 16.49 -21.69
C TYR A 108 -11.32 16.85 -20.21
N PHE A 109 -10.35 16.31 -19.49
CA PHE A 109 -10.13 16.67 -18.10
C PHE A 109 -8.66 16.91 -17.79
N LYS A 110 -8.43 17.74 -16.79
CA LYS A 110 -7.14 17.95 -16.15
C LYS A 110 -7.32 17.78 -14.65
N VAL A 111 -6.53 16.91 -14.05
CA VAL A 111 -6.46 16.73 -12.59
C VAL A 111 -5.06 17.05 -12.08
N VAL A 112 -5.01 17.77 -10.98
CA VAL A 112 -3.78 18.00 -10.21
C VAL A 112 -3.92 17.27 -8.88
N LEU A 113 -3.07 16.28 -8.66
CA LEU A 113 -3.03 15.47 -7.45
C LEU A 113 -1.74 15.77 -6.67
N LYS A 114 -1.83 15.74 -5.34
CA LYS A 114 -0.68 15.74 -4.44
C LYS A 114 -0.62 14.40 -3.72
N TYR A 115 0.53 13.75 -3.78
CA TYR A 115 0.76 12.51 -3.06
C TYR A 115 1.27 12.80 -1.65
N LYS A 116 0.61 12.21 -0.64
CA LYS A 116 0.87 12.45 0.79
C LYS A 116 1.78 11.40 1.43
N GLY A 117 2.22 10.38 0.68
CA GLY A 117 2.96 9.23 1.21
C GLY A 117 2.05 8.02 1.48
N GLY A 118 2.64 6.83 1.66
CA GLY A 118 1.90 5.57 1.86
C GLY A 118 1.75 4.75 0.57
N GLN A 119 0.72 3.93 0.45
CA GLN A 119 0.53 3.12 -0.76
C GLN A 119 -0.06 3.96 -1.92
N PRO A 120 0.60 4.08 -3.10
CA PRO A 120 0.14 4.88 -4.24
C PRO A 120 -1.22 4.47 -4.78
N THR A 121 -1.63 3.21 -4.62
CA THR A 121 -2.91 2.71 -5.15
C THR A 121 -4.12 3.09 -4.28
N GLN A 122 -3.90 3.53 -3.04
CA GLN A 122 -4.93 3.92 -2.08
C GLN A 122 -5.31 5.38 -2.27
N LYS A 123 -6.61 5.65 -2.47
CA LYS A 123 -7.15 6.99 -2.73
C LYS A 123 -6.84 7.98 -1.59
N ASP A 124 -6.85 7.52 -0.34
CA ASP A 124 -6.69 8.37 0.85
C ASP A 124 -5.27 8.94 1.01
N ASN A 125 -4.28 8.32 0.36
CA ASN A 125 -2.90 8.77 0.30
C ASN A 125 -2.67 9.89 -0.73
N TRP A 126 -3.75 10.36 -1.36
CA TRP A 126 -3.74 11.45 -2.32
C TRP A 126 -4.68 12.56 -1.89
N GLU A 127 -4.36 13.75 -2.36
CA GLU A 127 -5.16 14.94 -2.22
C GLU A 127 -5.38 15.53 -3.61
N VAL A 128 -6.62 15.88 -3.93
CA VAL A 128 -6.95 16.55 -5.18
C VAL A 128 -6.79 18.05 -4.96
N LEU A 129 -5.87 18.67 -5.68
CA LEU A 129 -5.63 20.12 -5.62
C LEU A 129 -6.52 20.88 -6.61
N ASP A 130 -6.78 20.32 -7.79
CA ASP A 130 -7.57 20.96 -8.84
C ASP A 130 -8.14 19.89 -9.79
N VAL A 131 -9.39 20.08 -10.22
CA VAL A 131 -10.06 19.29 -11.27
C VAL A 131 -10.75 20.25 -12.22
N ARG A 132 -10.45 20.12 -13.52
CA ARG A 132 -11.08 20.91 -14.57
C ARG A 132 -11.58 20.02 -15.68
N PHE A 133 -12.79 20.28 -16.13
CA PHE A 133 -13.41 19.64 -17.28
C PHE A 133 -13.57 20.67 -18.40
N ASN A 134 -13.13 20.31 -19.60
CA ASN A 134 -13.32 21.09 -20.81
C ASN A 134 -14.13 20.25 -21.80
N ASN A 135 -15.14 20.87 -22.40
CA ASN A 135 -15.98 20.28 -23.45
C ASN A 135 -15.50 20.73 -24.82
#